data_AF-A0A804ULI5-F1
#
_entry.id   AF-A0A804ULI5-F1
#
_cell.length_a   1.000
_cell.length_b   1.000
_cell.length_c   1.000
_cell.angle_alpha   90.00
_cell.angle_beta   90.00
_cell.angle_gamma   90.00
#
_symmetry.space_group_name_H-M   'P 1'
#
loop_
_entity.id
_entity.type
_entity.pdbx_description
1 polymer ?
#
loop_
_entity_poly.entity_id
_entity_poly.type
_entity_poly.pdbx_seq_one_letter_code
_entity_poly.pdbx_strand_id
1 'polypeptide(L)'
;MATLRFRHTPALHLFADMRNLLGVPNTLNVLTAYSLLLAGVPGLVLCLYGSRCFGVSLRWEASGWFLFYDGNVVAAFGSAYYHLKPDDDRLIWDR
;
A
#
# COMPACT_ATOMS: atom_id res chain seq x y z
N MET A 1 -25.29 3.93 -14.31
CA MET A 1 -24.16 3.13 -14.85
C MET A 1 -23.92 1.98 -13.89
N ALA A 2 -24.31 0.75 -14.25
CA ALA A 2 -24.02 -0.42 -13.42
C ALA A 2 -22.57 -0.83 -13.72
N THR A 3 -21.63 -0.43 -12.86
CA THR A 3 -20.25 -0.94 -12.96
C THR A 3 -20.32 -2.46 -12.80
N LEU A 4 -19.81 -3.20 -13.78
CA LEU A 4 -19.72 -4.65 -13.71
C LEU A 4 -18.86 -5.02 -12.49
N ARG A 5 -19.49 -5.51 -11.42
CA ARG A 5 -18.79 -5.96 -10.22
C ARG A 5 -18.62 -7.47 -10.33
N PHE A 6 -17.39 -7.90 -10.65
CA PHE A 6 -17.01 -9.30 -10.53
C PHE A 6 -16.97 -9.64 -9.04
N ARG A 7 -18.09 -10.13 -8.51
CA ARG A 7 -18.11 -10.60 -7.13
C ARG A 7 -17.32 -11.89 -7.02
N HIS A 8 -16.35 -11.90 -6.11
CA HIS A 8 -15.61 -13.11 -5.80
C HIS A 8 -16.40 -13.94 -4.77
N THR A 9 -15.99 -15.20 -4.60
CA THR A 9 -16.50 -16.00 -3.50
C THR A 9 -15.98 -15.42 -2.17
N PRO A 10 -16.79 -15.40 -1.09
CA PRO A 10 -16.36 -14.85 0.20
C PRO A 10 -15.08 -15.49 0.76
N ALA A 11 -14.78 -16.73 0.34
CA ALA A 11 -13.57 -17.45 0.72
C ALA A 11 -12.28 -16.74 0.27
N LEU A 12 -12.31 -15.92 -0.79
CA LEU A 12 -11.14 -15.16 -1.26
C LEU A 12 -10.65 -14.16 -0.19
N HIS A 13 -11.54 -13.71 0.68
CA HIS A 13 -11.27 -12.71 1.71
C HIS A 13 -10.82 -13.31 3.06
N LEU A 14 -10.65 -14.63 3.15
CA LEU A 14 -10.15 -15.29 4.35
C LEU A 14 -8.62 -15.26 4.37
N PHE A 15 -8.05 -14.56 5.35
CA PHE A 15 -6.61 -14.55 5.57
C PHE A 15 -6.16 -15.66 6.51
N ALA A 16 -4.87 -15.97 6.45
CA ALA A 16 -4.22 -16.86 7.40
C ALA A 16 -4.25 -16.28 8.83
N ASP A 17 -4.14 -14.95 8.96
CA ASP A 17 -4.33 -14.25 10.23
C ASP A 17 -5.70 -13.57 10.28
N MET A 18 -6.58 -14.07 11.16
CA MET A 18 -7.88 -13.47 11.48
C MET A 18 -7.93 -12.95 12.92
N ARG A 19 -6.77 -12.79 13.56
CA ARG A 19 -6.70 -12.35 14.95
C ARG A 19 -7.05 -10.86 15.03
N ASN A 20 -7.67 -10.49 16.15
CA ASN A 20 -7.88 -9.09 16.50
C ASN A 20 -6.95 -8.74 17.66
N LEU A 21 -5.98 -7.85 17.41
CA LEU A 21 -5.07 -7.31 18.40
C LEU A 21 -5.32 -5.81 18.54
N LEU A 22 -5.49 -5.32 19.77
CA LEU A 22 -5.72 -3.90 20.06
C LEU A 22 -6.89 -3.27 19.26
N GLY A 23 -7.89 -4.07 18.86
CA GLY A 23 -9.02 -3.62 18.05
C GLY A 23 -8.80 -3.68 16.54
N VAL A 24 -7.60 -4.05 16.08
CA VAL A 24 -7.26 -4.17 14.65
C VAL A 24 -7.50 -5.62 14.18
N PRO A 25 -8.51 -5.89 13.33
CA PRO A 25 -8.73 -7.21 12.75
C PRO A 25 -7.62 -7.56 11.74
N ASN A 26 -7.39 -8.86 11.54
CA ASN A 26 -6.38 -9.38 10.61
C ASN A 26 -5.00 -8.75 10.85
N THR A 27 -4.64 -8.58 12.13
CA THR A 27 -3.55 -7.68 12.55
C THR A 27 -2.26 -7.90 11.78
N LEU A 28 -1.79 -9.15 11.65
CA LEU A 28 -0.53 -9.43 10.95
C LEU A 28 -0.64 -9.12 9.46
N ASN A 29 -1.82 -9.30 8.88
CA ASN A 29 -2.08 -8.99 7.49
C ASN A 29 -2.22 -7.48 7.22
N VAL A 30 -2.66 -6.69 8.21
CA VAL A 30 -2.60 -5.23 8.16
C VAL A 30 -1.15 -4.75 8.35
N LEU A 31 -0.39 -5.41 9.23
CA LEU A 31 1.00 -5.04 9.51
C LEU A 31 1.97 -5.35 8.37
N THR A 32 1.68 -6.26 7.45
CA THR A 32 2.54 -6.47 6.25
C THR A 32 2.64 -5.22 5.39
N ALA A 33 1.61 -4.37 5.35
CA ALA A 33 1.67 -3.08 4.68
C ALA A 33 2.74 -2.14 5.28
N TYR A 34 3.13 -2.35 6.53
CA TYR A 34 4.17 -1.58 7.19
C TYR A 34 5.54 -1.74 6.51
N SER A 35 5.81 -2.89 5.87
CA SER A 35 7.04 -3.10 5.10
C SER A 35 7.14 -2.13 3.92
N LEU A 36 6.04 -1.87 3.22
CA LEU A 36 5.97 -0.89 2.14
C LEU A 36 6.11 0.54 2.67
N LEU A 37 5.48 0.88 3.81
CA LEU A 37 5.67 2.19 4.43
C LEU A 37 7.11 2.43 4.88
N LEU A 38 7.75 1.42 5.47
CA LEU A 38 9.14 1.50 5.94
C LEU A 38 10.12 1.77 4.80
N ALA A 39 9.86 1.26 3.59
CA ALA A 39 10.66 1.55 2.41
C ALA A 39 10.24 2.88 1.74
N GLY A 40 8.93 3.10 1.61
CA GLY A 40 8.31 4.22 0.89
C GLY A 40 8.55 5.57 1.56
N VAL A 41 8.28 5.69 2.87
CA VAL A 41 8.36 6.98 3.57
C VAL A 41 9.78 7.54 3.59
N PRO A 42 10.83 6.80 3.99
CA PRO A 42 12.19 7.33 3.95
C PRO A 42 12.63 7.70 2.53
N GLY A 43 12.30 6.88 1.53
CA GLY A 43 12.61 7.17 0.13
C GLY A 43 11.92 8.43 -0.38
N LEU A 44 10.62 8.59 -0.09
CA LEU A 44 9.85 9.78 -0.46
C LEU A 44 10.39 11.04 0.22
N VAL A 45 10.70 10.95 1.51
CA VAL A 45 11.32 12.04 2.28
C VAL A 45 12.66 12.43 1.67
N LEU A 46 13.51 11.47 1.30
CA LEU A 46 14.77 11.72 0.61
C LEU A 46 14.57 12.39 -0.76
N CYS A 47 13.53 12.02 -1.51
CA CYS A 47 13.19 12.69 -2.78
C CYS A 47 12.80 14.15 -2.57
N LEU A 48 12.08 14.46 -1.48
CA LEU A 48 11.68 15.82 -1.13
C LEU A 48 12.85 16.70 -0.66
N TYR A 49 13.86 16.11 -0.01
CA TYR A 49 15.10 16.83 0.34
C TYR A 49 16.04 17.09 -0.87
N GLY A 50 15.70 16.55 -2.04
CA GLY A 50 16.33 16.88 -3.32
C GLY A 50 17.54 16.03 -3.69
N SER A 51 18.05 16.27 -4.91
CA SER A 51 19.04 15.43 -5.60
C SER A 51 20.34 15.14 -4.84
N ARG A 52 20.70 15.97 -3.84
CA ARG A 52 21.97 15.81 -3.12
C ARG A 52 22.05 14.51 -2.34
N CYS A 53 20.92 13.95 -1.92
CA CYS A 53 20.88 12.68 -1.19
C CYS A 53 20.88 11.46 -2.12
N PHE A 54 20.24 11.55 -3.29
CA PHE A 54 20.10 10.43 -4.21
C PHE A 54 21.23 10.33 -5.24
N GLY A 55 22.05 11.36 -5.41
CA GLY A 55 23.04 11.41 -6.49
C GLY A 55 22.42 11.43 -7.89
N VAL A 56 21.11 11.70 -7.96
CA VAL A 56 20.32 11.69 -9.19
C VAL A 56 20.59 12.97 -9.97
N SER A 57 21.12 12.79 -11.18
CA SER A 57 21.56 13.89 -12.04
C SER A 57 20.44 14.40 -12.96
N LEU A 58 19.50 13.51 -13.33
CA LEU A 58 18.44 13.80 -14.29
C LEU A 58 17.12 14.10 -13.58
N ARG A 59 16.44 15.17 -14.00
CA ARG A 59 15.12 15.53 -13.45
C ARG A 59 14.11 14.39 -13.58
N TRP A 60 14.14 13.64 -14.68
CA TRP A 60 13.22 12.51 -14.91
C TRP A 60 13.50 11.32 -14.01
N GLU A 61 14.77 11.07 -13.69
CA GLU A 61 15.13 10.04 -12.72
C GLU A 61 14.59 10.43 -11.33
N ALA A 62 14.70 11.70 -10.93
CA ALA A 62 14.14 12.17 -9.65
C ALA A 62 12.62 12.03 -9.60
N SER A 63 11.92 12.35 -10.69
CA SER A 63 10.47 12.13 -10.80
C SER A 63 10.10 10.65 -10.76
N GLY A 64 10.89 9.78 -11.38
CA GLY A 64 10.68 8.33 -11.34
C GLY A 64 10.81 7.77 -9.92
N TRP A 65 11.86 8.17 -9.19
CA TRP A 65 12.03 7.79 -7.78
C TRP A 65 10.90 8.33 -6.91
N PHE A 66 10.50 9.59 -7.10
CA PHE A 66 9.37 10.17 -6.39
C PHE A 66 8.10 9.35 -6.59
N LEU A 67 7.74 9.03 -7.85
CA LEU A 67 6.55 8.22 -8.15
C LEU A 67 6.65 6.80 -7.59
N PHE A 68 7.84 6.19 -7.61
CA PHE A 68 8.05 4.87 -7.03
C PHE A 68 7.77 4.86 -5.52
N TYR A 69 8.36 5.80 -4.77
CA TYR A 69 8.18 5.85 -3.31
C TYR A 69 6.79 6.32 -2.91
N ASP A 70 6.21 7.29 -3.63
CA ASP A 70 4.81 7.70 -3.45
C ASP A 70 3.88 6.51 -3.70
N GLY A 71 4.09 5.75 -4.77
CA GLY A 71 3.36 4.52 -5.07
C GLY A 71 3.46 3.48 -3.96
N ASN A 72 4.64 3.27 -3.36
CA ASN A 72 4.79 2.37 -2.20
C ASN A 72 3.96 2.83 -1.00
N VAL A 73 3.93 4.13 -0.71
CA VAL A 73 3.13 4.70 0.38
C VAL A 73 1.63 4.51 0.10
N VAL A 74 1.17 4.83 -1.10
CA VAL A 74 -0.23 4.66 -1.51
C VAL A 74 -0.64 3.18 -1.47
N ALA A 75 0.20 2.28 -2.00
CA ALA A 75 -0.04 0.84 -1.96
C ALA A 75 -0.15 0.31 -0.53
N ALA A 76 0.68 0.80 0.39
CA ALA A 76 0.58 0.40 1.79
C ALA A 76 -0.74 0.80 2.44
N PHE A 77 -1.20 2.04 2.22
CA PHE A 77 -2.49 2.49 2.73
C PHE A 77 -3.65 1.73 2.08
N GLY A 78 -3.58 1.49 0.77
CA GLY A 78 -4.59 0.71 0.05
C GLY A 78 -4.70 -0.73 0.57
N SER A 79 -3.55 -1.36 0.79
CA SER A 79 -3.44 -2.68 1.39
C SER A 79 -4.04 -2.73 2.80
N ALA A 80 -3.65 -1.81 3.68
CA ALA A 80 -4.21 -1.72 5.02
C ALA A 80 -5.74 -1.49 5.01
N TYR A 81 -6.24 -0.64 4.11
CA TYR A 81 -7.66 -0.34 3.97
C TYR A 81 -8.50 -1.55 3.54
N TYR A 82 -7.96 -2.39 2.66
CA TYR A 82 -8.55 -3.67 2.29
C TYR A 82 -8.47 -4.68 3.44
N HIS A 83 -7.31 -4.82 4.06
CA HIS A 83 -7.07 -5.83 5.10
C HIS A 83 -7.81 -5.58 6.42
N LEU A 84 -8.12 -4.32 6.75
CA LEU A 84 -8.97 -3.99 7.89
C LEU A 84 -10.41 -4.50 7.74
N LYS A 85 -10.92 -4.56 6.51
CA LYS A 85 -12.26 -5.08 6.22
C LYS A 85 -12.32 -5.61 4.79
N PRO A 86 -11.95 -6.88 4.56
CA PRO A 86 -11.85 -7.44 3.22
C PRO A 86 -13.21 -7.52 2.52
N ASP A 87 -13.30 -6.88 1.36
CA ASP A 87 -14.44 -6.99 0.45
C ASP A 87 -14.01 -6.68 -0.99
N ASP A 88 -14.86 -7.03 -1.96
CA ASP A 88 -14.60 -6.84 -3.40
C ASP A 88 -14.37 -5.37 -3.79
N ASP A 89 -15.03 -4.44 -3.10
CA ASP A 89 -14.99 -3.01 -3.40
C ASP A 89 -13.67 -2.39 -2.95
N ARG A 90 -13.10 -2.88 -1.83
CA ARG A 90 -11.83 -2.42 -1.28
C ARG A 90 -10.64 -3.11 -1.91
N LEU A 91 -10.82 -4.34 -2.39
CA LEU A 91 -9.74 -5.14 -2.96
C LEU A 91 -9.04 -4.40 -4.12
N ILE A 92 -9.69 -3.46 -4.82
CA ILE A 92 -9.04 -2.62 -5.86
C ILE A 92 -7.84 -1.81 -5.36
N TRP A 93 -7.80 -1.46 -4.08
CA TRP A 93 -6.73 -0.67 -3.50
C TRP A 93 -5.48 -1.48 -3.16
N ASP A 94 -5.59 -2.81 -3.15
CA ASP A 94 -4.51 -3.75 -2.83
C ASP A 94 -3.96 -4.46 -4.08
N ARG A 95 -4.47 -4.14 -5.28
CA ARG A 95 -4.05 -4.75 -6.56
C ARG A 95 -3.03 -3.90 -7.32
#